data_AF-A0A0M8VD94-F1
#
_entry.id   AF-A0A0M8VD94-F1
#
_cell.length_a   1.000
_cell.length_b   1.000
_cell.length_c   1.000
_cell.angle_alpha   90.00
_cell.angle_beta   90.00
_cell.angle_gamma   90.00
#
_symmetry.space_group_name_H-M   'P 1'
#
loop_
_entity.id
_entity.type
_entity.pdbx_description
1 polymer ?
#
loop_
_entity_poly.entity_id
_entity_poly.type
_entity_poly.pdbx_seq_one_letter_code
_entity_poly.pdbx_strand_id
1 'polypeptide(L)'
;MALRSRLADAVSSRALLPAWFVTVLGAAPPARATDQWLETATRVLLYRLTYDITDQVVALGPEPSDADRHRRSWYEQLRKDLRRW
;
A
#
# COMPACT_ATOMS: atom_id res chain seq x y z
N MET A 1 -14.20 1.87 -6.77
CA MET A 1 -13.81 0.80 -7.72
C MET A 1 -12.65 1.18 -8.65
N ALA A 2 -12.54 2.42 -9.14
CA ALA A 2 -11.50 2.79 -10.11
C ALA A 2 -10.04 2.54 -9.66
N LEU A 3 -9.69 2.80 -8.39
CA LEU A 3 -8.30 2.65 -7.92
C LEU A 3 -7.83 1.19 -7.91
N ARG A 4 -8.68 0.27 -7.44
CA ARG A 4 -8.36 -1.18 -7.41
C ARG A 4 -8.20 -1.74 -8.82
N SER A 5 -9.09 -1.37 -9.75
CA SER A 5 -8.99 -1.78 -11.15
C SER A 5 -7.71 -1.26 -11.79
N ARG A 6 -7.37 0.03 -11.61
CA ARG A 6 -6.12 0.61 -12.12
C ARG A 6 -4.87 -0.08 -11.57
N LEU A 7 -4.88 -0.44 -10.28
CA LEU A 7 -3.79 -1.22 -9.70
C LEU A 7 -3.68 -2.61 -10.34
N ALA A 8 -4.81 -3.31 -10.49
CA ALA A 8 -4.83 -4.62 -11.11
C ALA A 8 -4.32 -4.58 -12.57
N ASP A 9 -4.70 -3.55 -13.32
CA ASP A 9 -4.22 -3.32 -14.69
C ASP A 9 -2.71 -3.03 -14.72
N ALA A 10 -2.21 -2.17 -13.82
CA ALA A 10 -0.78 -1.84 -13.72
C ALA A 10 0.08 -3.08 -13.40
N VAL A 11 -0.39 -3.93 -12.49
CA VAL A 11 0.27 -5.19 -12.15
C VAL A 11 0.22 -6.17 -13.31
N SER A 12 -0.95 -6.32 -13.96
CA SER A 12 -1.14 -7.25 -15.09
C SER A 12 -0.30 -6.87 -16.31
N SER A 13 -0.14 -5.56 -16.56
CA SER A 13 0.70 -5.00 -17.62
C SER A 13 2.20 -4.98 -17.30
N ARG A 14 2.61 -5.46 -16.12
CA ARG A 14 4.00 -5.42 -15.62
C ARG A 14 4.59 -4.00 -15.68
N ALA A 15 3.78 -3.01 -15.34
CA ALA A 15 4.24 -1.63 -15.25
C ALA A 15 5.39 -1.51 -14.24
N LEU A 16 6.25 -0.49 -14.41
CA LEU A 16 7.30 -0.18 -13.45
C LEU A 16 6.66 0.37 -12.17
N LEU A 17 6.53 -0.50 -11.17
CA LEU A 17 6.00 -0.14 -9.86
C LEU A 17 7.07 0.59 -9.04
N PRO A 18 6.69 1.56 -8.18
CA PRO A 18 7.62 2.24 -7.30
C PRO A 18 8.37 1.27 -6.37
N ALA A 19 9.60 1.63 -5.99
CA ALA A 19 10.44 0.77 -5.14
C ALA A 19 9.74 0.40 -3.82
N TRP A 20 9.13 1.36 -3.13
CA TRP A 20 8.36 1.09 -1.91
C TRP A 20 7.28 0.01 -2.08
N PHE A 21 6.66 -0.08 -3.25
CA PHE A 21 5.57 -1.02 -3.51
C PHE A 21 6.14 -2.44 -3.61
N VAL A 22 7.18 -2.59 -4.43
CA VAL A 22 7.83 -3.89 -4.65
C VAL A 22 8.49 -4.40 -3.37
N THR A 23 9.07 -3.52 -2.55
CA THR A 23 9.76 -3.93 -1.32
C THR A 23 8.80 -4.37 -0.21
N VAL A 24 7.59 -3.82 -0.12
CA VAL A 24 6.64 -4.14 0.97
C VAL A 24 5.53 -5.10 0.58
N LEU A 25 5.18 -5.20 -0.70
CA LEU A 25 4.10 -6.06 -1.19
C LEU A 25 4.57 -7.09 -2.22
N GLY A 26 5.80 -6.95 -2.74
CA GLY A 26 6.25 -7.71 -3.90
C GLY A 26 5.74 -7.15 -5.22
N ALA A 27 6.32 -7.63 -6.33
CA ALA A 27 5.97 -7.17 -7.67
C ALA A 27 4.63 -7.72 -8.19
N ALA A 28 4.11 -8.79 -7.59
CA ALA A 28 2.88 -9.45 -8.02
C ALA A 28 2.18 -10.14 -6.83
N PRO A 29 0.84 -10.28 -6.89
CA PRO A 29 0.08 -10.99 -5.86
C PRO A 29 0.42 -12.49 -5.82
N PRO A 30 0.46 -13.09 -4.62
CA PRO A 30 0.56 -14.54 -4.48
C PRO A 30 -0.75 -15.23 -4.88
N ALA A 31 -0.65 -16.38 -5.56
CA ALA A 31 -1.76 -17.08 -6.21
C ALA A 31 -2.96 -17.42 -5.29
N ARG A 32 -2.72 -17.62 -3.99
CA ARG A 32 -3.76 -17.99 -3.01
C ARG A 32 -4.36 -16.80 -2.25
N ALA A 33 -3.83 -15.59 -2.41
CA ALA A 33 -4.26 -14.43 -1.63
C ALA A 33 -4.35 -13.13 -2.44
N THR A 34 -4.61 -13.25 -3.76
CA THR A 34 -4.71 -12.12 -4.69
C THR A 34 -5.68 -11.03 -4.22
N ASP A 35 -6.86 -11.39 -3.73
CA ASP A 35 -7.84 -10.39 -3.30
C ASP A 35 -7.38 -9.62 -2.06
N GLN A 36 -6.83 -10.30 -1.07
CA GLN A 36 -6.28 -9.69 0.16
C GLN A 36 -5.06 -8.83 -0.16
N TRP A 37 -4.24 -9.26 -1.12
CA TRP A 37 -3.10 -8.49 -1.59
C TRP A 37 -3.55 -7.19 -2.27
N LEU A 38 -4.52 -7.29 -3.21
CA LEU A 38 -5.09 -6.13 -3.90
C LEU A 38 -5.78 -5.16 -2.92
N GLU A 39 -6.49 -5.69 -1.93
CA GLU A 39 -7.11 -4.90 -0.88
C GLU A 39 -6.05 -4.15 -0.06
N THR A 40 -5.01 -4.86 0.42
CA THR A 40 -3.91 -4.26 1.19
C THR A 40 -3.22 -3.17 0.39
N ALA A 41 -2.85 -3.47 -0.86
CA ALA A 41 -2.21 -2.51 -1.77
C ALA A 41 -3.10 -1.28 -2.04
N THR A 42 -4.40 -1.47 -2.24
CA THR A 42 -5.36 -0.37 -2.40
C THR A 42 -5.44 0.49 -1.15
N ARG A 43 -5.48 -0.12 0.05
CA ARG A 43 -5.52 0.62 1.31
C ARG A 43 -4.24 1.42 1.57
N VAL A 44 -3.07 0.90 1.19
CA VAL A 44 -1.80 1.66 1.23
C VAL A 44 -1.83 2.84 0.26
N LEU A 45 -2.28 2.64 -0.98
CA LEU A 45 -2.42 3.74 -1.95
C LEU A 45 -3.39 4.82 -1.45
N LEU A 46 -4.52 4.43 -0.87
CA LEU A 46 -5.46 5.38 -0.26
C LEU A 46 -4.81 6.15 0.88
N TYR A 47 -4.09 5.48 1.78
CA TYR A 47 -3.37 6.16 2.87
C TYR A 47 -2.37 7.18 2.33
N ARG A 48 -1.58 6.81 1.32
CA ARG A 48 -0.62 7.71 0.69
C ARG A 48 -1.29 8.91 0.03
N LEU A 49 -2.43 8.72 -0.63
CA LEU A 49 -3.22 9.82 -1.21
C LEU A 49 -3.82 10.73 -0.13
N THR A 50 -4.33 10.16 0.96
CA THR A 50 -4.93 10.93 2.07
C THR A 50 -3.92 11.82 2.78
N TYR A 51 -2.68 11.38 2.92
CA TYR A 51 -1.63 12.10 3.65
C TYR A 51 -0.51 12.65 2.75
N ASP A 52 -0.76 12.74 1.44
CA ASP A 52 0.15 13.25 0.41
C ASP A 52 1.59 12.68 0.49
N ILE A 53 1.68 11.36 0.65
CA ILE A 53 2.97 10.68 0.81
C ILE A 53 3.59 10.44 -0.56
N THR A 54 4.63 11.18 -0.87
CA THR A 54 5.39 11.13 -2.12
C THR A 54 6.71 10.33 -2.02
N ASP A 55 7.05 9.84 -0.81
CA ASP A 55 8.27 9.07 -0.54
C ASP A 55 8.35 7.82 -1.43
N GLN A 56 9.47 7.69 -2.16
CA GLN A 56 9.67 6.62 -3.14
C GLN A 56 10.13 5.30 -2.51
N VAL A 57 10.57 5.32 -1.26
CA VAL A 57 11.20 4.19 -0.56
C VAL A 57 10.33 3.71 0.61
N VAL A 58 9.78 4.63 1.40
CA VAL A 58 8.97 4.31 2.57
C VAL A 58 7.49 4.29 2.20
N ALA A 59 6.88 3.10 2.22
CA ALA A 59 5.51 2.88 1.77
C ALA A 59 4.47 3.73 2.51
N LEU A 60 4.59 3.82 3.84
CA LEU A 60 3.67 4.57 4.70
C LEU A 60 4.20 5.95 5.09
N GLY A 61 5.31 6.40 4.50
CA GLY A 61 5.98 7.64 4.88
C GLY A 61 6.48 7.63 6.33
N PRO A 62 6.79 8.81 6.91
CA PRO A 62 7.24 8.92 8.30
C PRO A 62 6.14 8.51 9.28
N GLU A 63 6.56 7.98 10.43
CA GLU A 63 5.64 7.63 11.51
C GLU A 63 4.84 8.87 11.95
N PRO A 64 3.50 8.78 12.01
CA PRO A 64 2.67 9.92 12.38
C PRO A 64 2.84 10.29 13.85
N SER A 65 2.77 11.60 14.14
CA SER A 65 2.79 12.12 15.51
C SER A 65 1.57 11.70 16.33
N ASP A 66 1.74 11.63 17.65
CA ASP A 66 0.69 11.24 18.61
C ASP A 66 -0.52 12.18 18.65
N ALA A 67 -0.39 13.39 18.12
CA ALA A 67 -1.47 14.36 17.99
C ALA A 67 -2.59 13.86 17.06
N ASP A 68 -2.26 13.08 16.03
CA ASP A 68 -3.24 12.53 15.09
C ASP A 68 -3.45 11.04 15.37
N ARG A 69 -4.31 10.77 16.37
CA ARG A 69 -4.67 9.40 16.77
C ARG A 69 -5.29 8.60 15.63
N HIS A 70 -6.02 9.24 14.73
CA HIS A 70 -6.67 8.55 13.61
C HIS A 70 -5.63 8.06 12.59
N ARG A 71 -4.74 8.97 12.15
CA ARG A 71 -3.64 8.61 11.25
C ARG A 71 -2.74 7.55 11.87
N ARG A 72 -2.43 7.65 13.17
CA ARG A 72 -1.60 6.66 13.88
C ARG A 72 -2.25 5.28 13.93
N SER A 73 -3.54 5.20 14.25
CA SER A 73 -4.27 3.94 14.25
C SER A 73 -4.27 3.28 12.86
N TRP A 74 -4.52 4.06 11.81
CA TRP A 74 -4.50 3.55 10.43
C TRP A 74 -3.09 3.13 10.00
N TYR A 75 -2.06 3.92 10.33
CA TYR A 75 -0.66 3.58 10.08
C TYR A 75 -0.29 2.22 10.70
N GLU A 76 -0.62 2.01 11.98
CA GLU A 76 -0.32 0.77 12.69
C GLU A 76 -1.09 -0.42 12.13
N GLN A 77 -2.34 -0.22 11.69
CA GLN A 77 -3.11 -1.29 11.04
C GLN A 77 -2.48 -1.70 9.71
N LEU A 78 -2.14 -0.73 8.85
CA LEU A 78 -1.45 -1.00 7.58
C LEU A 78 -0.08 -1.65 7.80
N ARG A 79 0.68 -1.19 8.80
CA ARG A 79 1.97 -1.77 9.16
C ARG A 79 1.83 -3.24 9.57
N LYS A 80 0.76 -3.62 10.27
CA LYS A 80 0.47 -5.01 10.62
C LYS A 80 0.05 -5.83 9.41
N ASP A 81 -0.80 -5.28 8.55
CA ASP A 81 -1.28 -5.95 7.34
C ASP A 81 -0.14 -6.20 6.34
N LEU A 82 0.81 -5.25 6.23
CA LEU A 82 1.99 -5.37 5.37
C LEU A 82 2.97 -6.46 5.81
N ARG A 83 3.05 -6.81 7.11
CA ARG A 83 3.91 -7.90 7.60
C ARG A 83 3.49 -9.30 7.10
N ARG A 84 2.33 -9.40 6.45
CA ARG A 84 1.79 -10.66 5.91
C ARG A 84 2.33 -11.00 4.52
N TRP A 85 3.00 -10.05 3.88
CA TRP A 85 3.56 -10.16 2.54
C TRP A 85 5.09 -10.17 2.61
#